data_AF-A0A925PF29-F1
#
_entry.id   AF-A0A925PF29-F1
#
_cell.length_a   1.000
_cell.length_b   1.000
_cell.length_c   1.000
_cell.angle_alpha   90.00
_cell.angle_beta   90.00
_cell.angle_gamma   90.00
#
_symmetry.space_group_name_H-M   'P 1'
#
loop_
_entity.id
_entity.type
_entity.pdbx_description
1 polymer ?
#
loop_
_entity_poly.entity_id
_entity_poly.type
_entity_poly.pdbx_seq_one_letter_code
_entity_poly.pdbx_strand_id
1 'polypeptide(L)'
;MFLVAGHTDAKGSDGYNLDLSDRRAKSVLRFLIEEFDIDPKQLVAVSFGEEQLKNDEDPRAAENRRVQVVNVASKDVAAKAGAEEEAAEPNEE
;
A
#
# COMPACT_ATOMS: atom_id res chain seq x y z
N MET A 1 -6.87 -13.24 -6.83
CA MET A 1 -5.68 -12.37 -6.77
C MET A 1 -5.67 -11.69 -5.42
N PHE A 2 -4.52 -11.38 -4.85
CA PHE A 2 -4.44 -10.61 -3.62
C PHE A 2 -3.69 -9.30 -3.84
N LEU A 3 -4.27 -8.23 -3.30
CA LEU A 3 -3.64 -6.93 -3.16
C LEU A 3 -3.06 -6.82 -1.75
N VAL A 4 -1.82 -6.39 -1.61
CA VAL A 4 -1.14 -6.10 -0.35
C VAL A 4 -0.93 -4.59 -0.29
N ALA A 5 -1.80 -3.90 0.44
CA ALA A 5 -1.85 -2.45 0.53
C ALA A 5 -1.17 -1.95 1.81
N GLY A 6 -0.14 -1.13 1.68
CA GLY A 6 0.54 -0.49 2.80
C GLY A 6 -0.03 0.89 3.12
N HIS A 7 -0.17 1.20 4.41
CA HIS A 7 -0.63 2.50 4.89
C HIS A 7 0.26 3.01 6.05
N THR A 8 0.32 4.33 6.22
CA THR A 8 0.94 5.02 7.33
C THR A 8 -0.07 5.89 8.08
N ASP A 9 0.34 6.41 9.23
CA ASP A 9 -0.30 7.57 9.83
C ASP A 9 0.20 8.85 9.14
N ALA A 10 -0.44 9.99 9.42
CA ALA A 10 -0.07 11.31 8.88
C ALA A 10 1.14 11.93 9.59
N LYS A 11 2.15 11.10 9.91
CA LYS A 11 3.40 11.53 10.54
C LYS A 11 4.52 11.41 9.52
N GLY A 12 5.13 12.53 9.17
CA GLY A 12 6.19 12.58 8.17
C GLY A 12 5.77 13.43 6.98
N SER A 13 6.54 13.35 5.90
CA SER A 13 6.13 13.89 4.61
C SER A 13 5.46 12.80 3.77
N ASP A 14 4.61 13.22 2.84
CA ASP A 14 3.87 12.33 1.94
C ASP A 14 4.81 11.37 1.21
N GLY A 15 5.90 11.90 0.61
CA GLY A 15 6.90 11.08 -0.08
C GLY A 15 7.61 10.06 0.83
N TYR A 16 7.87 10.41 2.11
CA TYR A 16 8.41 9.45 3.06
C TYR A 16 7.40 8.36 3.40
N ASN A 17 6.13 8.73 3.55
CA ASN A 17 5.04 7.82 3.88
C ASN A 17 4.69 6.88 2.74
N LEU A 18 4.77 7.34 1.48
CA LEU A 18 4.68 6.51 0.30
C LEU A 18 5.78 5.44 0.27
N ASP A 19 7.05 5.84 0.40
CA ASP A 19 8.17 4.88 0.45
C ASP A 19 8.07 3.92 1.64
N LEU A 20 7.67 4.41 2.82
CA LEU A 20 7.51 3.58 4.01
C LEU A 20 6.39 2.54 3.83
N SER A 21 5.26 2.95 3.27
CA SER A 21 4.14 2.05 3.01
C SER A 21 4.45 1.01 1.93
N ASP A 22 5.17 1.40 0.86
CA ASP A 22 5.65 0.49 -0.17
C ASP A 22 6.60 -0.59 0.39
N ARG A 23 7.59 -0.17 1.19
CA ARG A 23 8.52 -1.12 1.84
C ARG A 23 7.79 -2.11 2.75
N ARG A 24 6.78 -1.65 3.50
CA ARG A 24 5.94 -2.52 4.34
C ARG A 24 5.13 -3.51 3.51
N ALA A 25 4.46 -3.05 2.46
CA ALA A 25 3.68 -3.90 1.57
C ALA A 25 4.55 -4.97 0.90
N LYS A 26 5.73 -4.58 0.37
CA LYS A 26 6.71 -5.50 -0.22
C LYS A 26 7.28 -6.50 0.79
N SER A 27 7.49 -6.09 2.04
CA SER A 27 7.95 -7.01 3.09
C SER A 27 6.92 -8.11 3.37
N VAL A 28 5.64 -7.76 3.44
CA VAL A 28 4.55 -8.75 3.63
C VAL A 28 4.41 -9.63 2.40
N LEU A 29 4.48 -9.06 1.20
CA LEU A 29 4.45 -9.82 -0.05
C LEU A 29 5.60 -10.85 -0.12
N ARG A 30 6.83 -10.45 0.24
CA ARG A 30 7.98 -11.37 0.31
C ARG A 30 7.76 -12.50 1.30
N PHE A 31 7.31 -12.17 2.51
CA PHE A 31 6.99 -13.17 3.54
C PHE A 31 5.95 -14.19 3.06
N LEU A 32 4.90 -13.74 2.35
CA LEU A 32 3.88 -14.63 1.79
C LEU A 32 4.41 -15.56 0.71
N ILE A 33 5.39 -15.12 -0.08
CA ILE A 33 6.06 -15.95 -1.09
C ILE A 33 6.99 -16.95 -0.41
N GLU A 34 7.84 -16.48 0.51
CA GLU A 34 8.91 -17.27 1.10
C GLU A 34 8.41 -18.34 2.07
N GLU A 35 7.42 -18.01 2.92
CA GLU A 35 6.94 -18.93 3.97
C GLU A 35 5.76 -19.80 3.52
N PHE A 36 4.97 -19.33 2.55
CA PHE A 36 3.73 -20.01 2.13
C PHE A 36 3.71 -20.43 0.66
N ASP A 37 4.81 -20.20 -0.08
CA ASP A 37 4.97 -20.58 -1.49
C ASP A 37 3.81 -20.08 -2.39
N ILE A 38 3.28 -18.89 -2.07
CA ILE A 38 2.23 -18.26 -2.88
C ILE A 38 2.85 -17.76 -4.19
N ASP A 39 2.24 -18.10 -5.33
CA ASP A 39 2.70 -17.64 -6.64
C ASP A 39 2.77 -16.10 -6.67
N PRO A 40 3.94 -15.50 -6.90
CA PRO A 40 4.11 -14.05 -6.97
C PRO A 40 3.18 -13.38 -7.98
N LYS A 41 2.74 -14.10 -9.03
CA LYS A 41 1.80 -13.58 -10.03
C LYS A 41 0.39 -13.37 -9.50
N GLN A 42 0.08 -13.93 -8.32
CA GLN A 42 -1.19 -13.77 -7.61
C GLN A 42 -1.16 -12.63 -6.58
N LEU A 43 0.01 -12.01 -6.35
CA LEU A 43 0.21 -10.95 -5.36
C LEU A 43 0.57 -9.64 -6.06
N VAL A 44 -0.04 -8.54 -5.61
CA VAL A 44 0.29 -7.18 -6.06
C VAL A 44 0.49 -6.32 -4.82
N ALA A 45 1.63 -5.64 -4.68
CA ALA A 45 1.86 -4.69 -3.61
C ALA A 45 1.50 -3.27 -4.07
N VAL A 46 0.86 -2.49 -3.20
CA VAL A 46 0.48 -1.10 -3.43
C VAL A 46 0.79 -0.27 -2.19
N SER A 47 1.28 0.94 -2.39
CA SER A 47 1.47 1.97 -1.38
C SER A 47 0.32 2.98 -1.44
N PHE A 48 -0.19 3.39 -0.28
CA PHE A 48 -1.13 4.50 -0.16
C PHE A 48 -0.62 5.63 0.74
N GLY A 49 0.57 5.47 1.34
CA GLY A 49 1.10 6.42 2.31
C GLY A 49 0.06 6.76 3.40
N GLU A 50 -0.17 8.06 3.58
CA GLU A 50 -1.16 8.59 4.52
C GLU A 50 -2.51 8.93 3.88
N GLU A 51 -2.71 8.69 2.58
CA GLU A 51 -3.93 9.13 1.87
C GLU A 51 -5.18 8.33 2.26
N GLN A 52 -5.00 7.06 2.67
CA GLN A 52 -6.10 6.15 3.04
C GLN A 52 -6.03 5.77 4.51
N LEU A 53 -6.28 6.76 5.37
CA LEU A 53 -6.37 6.57 6.82
C LEU A 53 -7.55 5.65 7.15
N LYS A 54 -7.37 4.87 8.21
CA LYS A 54 -8.45 4.06 8.78
C LYS A 54 -9.32 4.90 9.72
N ASN A 55 -8.68 5.83 10.40
CA ASN A 55 -9.30 6.78 11.30
C ASN A 55 -8.90 8.19 10.85
N ASP A 56 -9.82 8.84 10.16
CA ASP A 56 -9.67 10.21 9.68
C ASP A 56 -9.79 11.24 10.81
N GLU A 57 -10.47 10.89 11.91
CA GLU A 57 -10.64 11.78 13.08
C GLU A 57 -9.33 11.93 13.87
N ASP A 58 -8.48 10.90 13.86
CA ASP A 58 -7.11 10.96 14.39
C ASP A 58 -6.10 10.46 13.33
N PRO A 59 -5.61 11.36 12.46
CA PRO A 59 -4.64 11.01 11.43
C PRO A 59 -3.34 10.41 11.95
N ARG A 60 -3.01 10.65 13.23
CA ARG A 60 -1.78 10.16 13.88
C ARG A 60 -1.98 8.87 14.68
N ALA A 61 -3.19 8.32 14.64
CA ALA A 61 -3.54 7.10 15.34
C ALA A 61 -2.69 5.90 14.90
N ALA A 62 -2.37 5.03 15.85
CA ALA A 62 -1.54 3.86 15.59
C ALA A 62 -2.17 2.86 14.61
N GLU A 63 -3.50 2.81 14.55
CA GLU A 63 -4.25 1.92 13.69
C GLU A 63 -4.17 2.26 12.19
N ASN A 64 -3.77 3.49 11.85
CA ASN A 64 -3.51 3.90 10.47
C ASN A 64 -2.26 3.21 9.90
N ARG A 65 -1.28 2.87 10.75
CA ARG A 65 -0.06 2.14 10.38
C ARG A 65 -0.36 0.64 10.22
N ARG A 66 -0.87 0.26 9.04
CA ARG A 66 -1.35 -1.10 8.75
C ARG A 66 -0.91 -1.59 7.38
N VAL A 67 -0.99 -2.90 7.19
CA VAL A 67 -0.97 -3.54 5.86
C VAL A 67 -2.28 -4.32 5.71
N GLN A 68 -2.98 -4.13 4.59
CA GLN A 68 -4.22 -4.84 4.28
C GLN A 68 -3.99 -5.83 3.15
N VAL A 69 -4.54 -7.04 3.31
CA VAL A 69 -4.54 -8.07 2.26
C VAL A 69 -5.97 -8.22 1.76
N VAL A 70 -6.20 -7.86 0.50
CA VAL A 70 -7.54 -7.85 -0.10
C VAL A 70 -7.60 -8.89 -1.21
N ASN A 71 -8.59 -9.79 -1.15
CA ASN A 71 -8.86 -10.69 -2.26
C ASN A 71 -9.64 -9.93 -3.34
N VAL A 72 -9.08 -9.88 -4.56
CA VAL A 72 -9.71 -9.25 -5.72
C VAL A 72 -9.99 -10.26 -6.82
N ALA A 73 -11.15 -10.10 -7.46
CA ALA A 73 -11.69 -11.02 -8.46
C ALA A 73 -10.96 -10.95 -9.81
N SER A 74 -10.24 -9.87 -10.12
CA SER A 74 -9.57 -9.69 -11.42
C SER A 74 -8.27 -8.88 -11.31
N LYS A 75 -7.30 -9.20 -12.18
CA LYS A 75 -5.95 -8.63 -12.24
C LYS A 75 -5.98 -7.13 -12.57
N ASP A 76 -6.99 -6.68 -13.31
CA ASP A 76 -7.16 -5.27 -13.72
C ASP A 76 -7.54 -4.34 -12.55
N VAL A 77 -8.23 -4.87 -11.54
CA VAL A 77 -8.62 -4.10 -10.34
C VAL A 77 -7.41 -3.87 -9.43
N ALA A 78 -6.52 -4.87 -9.33
CA ALA A 78 -5.27 -4.75 -8.57
C ALA A 78 -4.29 -3.76 -9.23
N ALA A 79 -4.23 -3.75 -10.57
CA ALA A 79 -3.39 -2.83 -11.32
C ALA A 79 -3.87 -1.38 -11.22
N LYS A 80 -5.19 -1.11 -11.24
CA LYS A 80 -5.73 0.24 -11.05
C LYS A 80 -5.46 0.80 -9.65
N ALA A 81 -5.57 -0.02 -8.60
CA ALA A 81 -5.25 0.41 -7.25
C ALA A 81 -3.78 0.83 -7.07
N GLY A 82 -2.86 0.29 -7.87
CA GLY A 82 -1.45 0.69 -7.88
C GLY A 82 -1.07 1.75 -8.93
N ALA A 83 -1.98 2.10 -9.84
CA ALA A 83 -1.72 2.99 -10.98
C ALA A 83 -2.40 4.37 -10.88
N GLU A 84 -3.22 4.61 -9.86
CA GLU A 84 -3.82 5.93 -9.64
C GLU A 84 -2.83 6.99 -9.10
N GLU A 85 -1.57 6.63 -8.84
CA GLU A 85 -0.58 7.56 -8.24
C GLU A 85 0.75 7.72 -9.01
N GLU A 86 0.90 7.19 -10.23
CA GLU A 86 2.02 7.60 -11.11
C GLU A 86 1.72 8.95 -11.82
N ALA A 87 0.54 9.53 -11.60
CA ALA A 87 0.07 10.77 -12.27
C ALA A 87 0.20 12.05 -11.42
N ALA A 88 0.75 11.98 -10.20
CA ALA A 88 1.02 13.17 -9.38
C ALA A 88 2.51 13.54 -9.45
N GLU A 89 2.98 13.92 -10.64
CA GLU A 89 4.21 14.71 -10.74
C GLU A 89 3.99 16.06 -10.03
N PRO A 90 4.93 16.51 -9.17
CA PRO A 90 4.78 17.76 -8.47
C PRO A 90 4.99 18.90 -9.46
N ASN A 91 3.98 19.75 -9.64
CA ASN A 91 4.22 21.04 -10.26
C ASN A 91 5.06 21.87 -9.28
N GLU A 92 6.31 22.12 -9.66
CA GLU A 92 7.22 23.06 -9.05
C GLU A 92 6.59 24.47 -9.01
N GLU A 93 6.53 25.10 -7.83
CA GLU A 93 6.85 26.54 -7.65
C GLU A 93 7.22 26.86 -6.20
#